data_AF-A0AAE2BHL5-F1
#
_entry.id   AF-A0AAE2BHL5-F1
#
_cell.length_a   1.000
_cell.length_b   1.000
_cell.length_c   1.000
_cell.angle_alpha   90.00
_cell.angle_beta   90.00
_cell.angle_gamma   90.00
#
_symmetry.space_group_name_H-M   'P 1'
#
loop_
_entity.id
_entity.type
_entity.pdbx_description
1 polymer ?
#
loop_
_entity_poly.entity_id
_entity_poly.type
_entity_poly.pdbx_seq_one_letter_code
_entity_poly.pdbx_strand_id
1 'polypeptide(L)'
;MGHGVFLCRNYILNDLSDTLYNVYSSTTTARALWESLEKKYKTEDVGLKKFIVEKFLDFKMVDSKTVMNHVQEFQMILHDLHAKEMKLRESFQVAAMIEKLPPQWKDFKNYLKHKWKEMGLEDLIVR
;
A
#
# COMPACT_ATOMS: atom_id res chain seq x y z
N MET A 1 -37.38 7.85 8.86
CA MET A 1 -36.43 6.76 8.53
C MET A 1 -37.12 5.85 7.53
N GLY A 2 -36.76 5.64 6.27
CA GLY A 2 -35.65 6.04 5.42
C GLY A 2 -35.78 5.18 4.15
N HIS A 3 -36.76 5.51 3.30
CA HIS A 3 -37.19 4.68 2.15
C HIS A 3 -36.03 4.30 1.20
N GLY A 4 -35.01 5.16 1.09
CA GLY A 4 -33.80 4.90 0.29
C GLY A 4 -32.91 3.76 0.81
N VAL A 5 -32.90 3.48 2.11
CA VAL A 5 -32.05 2.42 2.70
C VAL A 5 -32.57 1.03 2.36
N PHE A 6 -33.90 0.87 2.32
CA PHE A 6 -34.55 -0.38 1.92
C PHE A 6 -34.39 -0.66 0.43
N LEU A 7 -34.40 0.38 -0.41
CA LEU A 7 -34.19 0.24 -1.85
C LEU A 7 -32.77 -0.24 -2.18
N CYS A 8 -31.73 0.36 -1.58
CA CYS A 8 -30.34 -0.05 -1.83
C CYS A 8 -30.07 -1.53 -1.55
N ARG A 9 -30.64 -2.07 -0.45
CA ARG A 9 -30.47 -3.48 -0.10
C ARG A 9 -31.08 -4.41 -1.15
N ASN A 10 -32.30 -4.10 -1.58
CA ASN A 10 -32.99 -4.92 -2.58
C ASN A 10 -32.31 -4.84 -3.95
N TYR A 11 -31.76 -3.67 -4.31
CA TYR A 11 -30.95 -3.56 -5.53
C TYR A 11 -29.71 -4.47 -5.47
N ILE A 12 -28.94 -4.41 -4.38
CA ILE A 12 -27.75 -5.27 -4.23
C ILE A 12 -28.13 -6.76 -4.29
N LEU A 13 -29.22 -7.16 -3.64
CA LEU A 13 -29.67 -8.56 -3.65
C LEU A 13 -30.13 -9.02 -5.05
N ASN A 14 -30.85 -8.19 -5.78
CA ASN A 14 -31.34 -8.53 -7.12
C ASN A 14 -30.23 -8.69 -8.15
N ASP A 15 -29.08 -8.05 -7.93
CA ASP A 15 -27.89 -8.20 -8.79
C ASP A 15 -27.09 -9.48 -8.49
N LEU A 16 -27.43 -10.22 -7.43
CA LEU A 16 -26.78 -11.49 -7.09
C LEU A 16 -27.39 -12.66 -7.86
N SER A 17 -26.57 -13.67 -8.16
CA SER A 17 -27.09 -14.98 -8.60
C SER A 17 -27.94 -15.64 -7.51
N ASP A 18 -28.87 -16.52 -7.90
CA ASP A 18 -29.77 -17.22 -6.97
C ASP A 18 -29.04 -17.90 -5.80
N THR A 19 -27.86 -18.47 -6.06
CA THR A 19 -27.02 -19.10 -5.04
C THR A 19 -26.51 -18.09 -4.01
N LEU A 20 -26.07 -16.91 -4.45
CA LEU A 20 -25.58 -15.85 -3.55
C LEU A 20 -26.75 -15.15 -2.86
N TYR A 21 -27.85 -14.91 -3.57
CA TYR A 21 -29.08 -14.36 -2.99
C TYR A 21 -29.52 -15.17 -1.78
N ASN A 22 -29.60 -16.50 -1.89
CA ASN A 22 -30.02 -17.36 -0.79
C ASN A 22 -29.11 -17.25 0.44
N VAL A 23 -27.80 -17.11 0.24
CA VAL A 23 -26.82 -16.96 1.33
C VAL A 23 -26.96 -15.60 2.01
N TYR A 24 -27.21 -14.53 1.25
CA TYR A 24 -27.13 -13.16 1.73
C TYR A 24 -28.49 -12.51 2.05
N SER A 25 -29.60 -13.13 1.66
CA SER A 25 -30.98 -12.63 1.82
C SER A 25 -31.40 -12.39 3.27
N SER A 26 -30.76 -13.06 4.24
CA SER A 26 -30.99 -12.86 5.68
C SER A 26 -30.31 -11.62 6.24
N THR A 27 -29.40 -10.98 5.49
CA THR A 27 -28.66 -9.80 5.95
C THR A 27 -29.59 -8.59 6.04
N THR A 28 -29.67 -7.94 7.20
CA THR A 28 -30.72 -6.95 7.50
C THR A 28 -30.47 -5.58 6.86
N THR A 29 -29.22 -5.20 6.63
CA THR A 29 -28.88 -3.85 6.13
C THR A 29 -28.08 -3.91 4.84
N ALA A 30 -28.30 -2.94 3.95
CA ALA A 30 -27.52 -2.78 2.72
C ALA A 30 -26.01 -2.68 2.99
N ARG A 31 -25.63 -2.00 4.08
CA ARG A 31 -24.23 -1.84 4.50
C ARG A 31 -23.58 -3.17 4.86
N ALA A 32 -24.19 -3.93 5.78
CA ALA A 32 -23.66 -5.22 6.20
C ALA A 32 -23.58 -6.22 5.03
N LEU A 33 -24.54 -6.14 4.11
CA LEU A 33 -24.55 -6.92 2.88
C LEU A 33 -23.35 -6.55 1.99
N TRP A 34 -23.18 -5.26 1.72
CA TRP A 34 -22.07 -4.75 0.91
C TRP A 34 -20.70 -5.11 1.51
N GLU A 35 -20.50 -4.87 2.81
CA GLU A 35 -19.25 -5.18 3.52
C GLU A 35 -18.93 -6.70 3.48
N SER A 36 -19.94 -7.56 3.57
CA SER A 36 -19.75 -9.01 3.51
C SER A 36 -19.38 -9.50 2.10
N LEU A 37 -19.97 -8.90 1.07
CA LEU A 37 -19.63 -9.17 -0.32
C LEU A 37 -18.20 -8.68 -0.62
N GLU A 38 -17.89 -7.45 -0.22
CA GLU A 38 -16.58 -6.85 -0.37
C GLU A 38 -15.50 -7.71 0.31
N LYS A 39 -15.70 -8.10 1.56
CA LYS A 39 -14.75 -8.95 2.30
C LYS A 39 -14.48 -10.29 1.61
N LYS A 40 -15.51 -10.92 1.02
CA LYS A 40 -15.41 -12.28 0.47
C LYS A 40 -14.89 -12.30 -0.97
N TYR A 41 -15.20 -11.29 -1.77
CA TYR A 41 -14.97 -11.30 -3.21
C TYR A 41 -13.97 -10.25 -3.71
N LYS A 42 -13.53 -9.30 -2.88
CA LYS A 42 -12.46 -8.36 -3.23
C LYS A 42 -11.11 -9.09 -3.31
N THR A 43 -10.88 -9.72 -4.46
CA THR A 43 -9.68 -10.52 -4.80
C THR A 43 -8.56 -9.67 -5.39
N GLU A 44 -8.89 -8.48 -5.91
CA GLU A 44 -7.90 -7.51 -6.41
C GLU A 44 -6.89 -7.08 -5.35
N ASP A 45 -7.28 -7.10 -4.07
CA ASP A 45 -6.43 -6.52 -3.03
C ASP A 45 -5.19 -7.37 -2.73
N VAL A 46 -5.27 -8.70 -2.77
CA VAL A 46 -4.12 -9.57 -2.46
C VAL A 46 -3.09 -9.58 -3.58
N GLY A 47 -3.54 -9.67 -4.84
CA GLY A 47 -2.66 -9.65 -6.01
C GLY A 47 -1.92 -8.32 -6.14
N LEU A 48 -2.64 -7.20 -5.96
CA LEU A 48 -2.04 -5.87 -5.98
C LEU A 48 -1.10 -5.63 -4.79
N LYS A 49 -1.48 -6.08 -3.58
CA LYS A 49 -0.59 -6.02 -2.40
C LYS A 49 0.72 -6.75 -2.65
N LYS A 50 0.64 -7.98 -3.17
CA LYS A 50 1.83 -8.77 -3.53
C LYS A 50 2.71 -8.05 -4.56
N PHE A 51 2.10 -7.52 -5.63
CA PHE A 51 2.81 -6.79 -6.67
C PHE A 51 3.54 -5.55 -6.15
N ILE A 52 2.89 -4.75 -5.29
CA ILE A 52 3.51 -3.54 -4.70
C ILE A 52 4.69 -3.93 -3.78
N VAL A 53 4.53 -5.01 -3.00
CA VAL A 53 5.62 -5.54 -2.15
C VAL A 53 6.79 -6.02 -3.00
N GLU A 54 6.54 -6.75 -4.09
CA GLU A 54 7.59 -7.15 -5.05
C GLU A 54 8.30 -5.93 -5.64
N LYS A 55 7.56 -4.92 -6.11
CA LYS A 55 8.12 -3.66 -6.62
C LYS A 55 9.00 -2.96 -5.59
N PHE A 56 8.60 -2.93 -4.31
CA PHE A 56 9.40 -2.37 -3.23
C PHE A 56 10.70 -3.15 -2.99
N LEU A 57 10.62 -4.48 -2.96
CA LEU A 57 11.77 -5.35 -2.71
C LEU A 57 12.77 -5.29 -3.87
N ASP A 58 12.29 -5.24 -5.11
CA ASP A 58 13.10 -5.25 -6.32
C ASP A 58 13.66 -3.88 -6.71
N PHE A 59 13.03 -2.79 -6.25
CA PHE A 59 13.51 -1.44 -6.55
C PHE A 59 14.97 -1.27 -6.12
N LYS A 60 15.80 -0.68 -6.99
CA LYS A 60 17.22 -0.36 -6.75
C LYS A 60 17.55 0.92 -7.50
N MET A 61 18.36 1.78 -6.91
CA MET A 61 18.88 2.94 -7.61
C MET A 61 19.95 2.52 -8.61
N VAL A 62 19.96 3.18 -9.76
CA VAL A 62 20.95 2.96 -10.84
C VAL A 62 21.62 4.28 -11.19
N ASP A 63 22.89 4.21 -11.60
CA ASP A 63 23.70 5.40 -11.87
C ASP A 63 23.24 6.20 -13.10
N SER A 64 22.36 5.63 -13.94
CA SER A 64 21.85 6.25 -15.17
C SER A 64 20.71 7.27 -14.96
N LYS A 65 20.18 7.40 -13.73
CA LYS A 65 19.15 8.40 -13.39
C LYS A 65 19.63 9.26 -12.22
N THR A 66 19.07 10.46 -12.12
CA THR A 66 19.33 11.35 -10.98
C THR A 66 18.80 10.74 -9.68
N VAL A 67 19.43 11.10 -8.56
CA VAL A 67 18.98 10.69 -7.21
C VAL A 67 17.53 11.13 -6.97
N MET A 68 17.15 12.33 -7.39
CA MET A 68 15.79 12.84 -7.22
C MET A 68 14.74 12.00 -7.94
N ASN A 69 15.02 11.53 -9.16
CA ASN A 69 14.07 10.66 -9.88
C ASN A 69 13.88 9.33 -9.14
N HIS A 70 14.96 8.75 -8.61
CA HIS A 70 14.87 7.53 -7.79
C HIS A 70 14.09 7.73 -6.50
N VAL A 71 14.30 8.87 -5.82
CA VAL A 71 13.58 9.21 -4.59
C VAL A 71 12.09 9.34 -4.89
N GLN A 72 11.70 10.01 -5.97
CA GLN A 72 10.30 10.12 -6.39
C GLN A 72 9.71 8.75 -6.74
N GLU A 73 10.43 7.91 -7.50
CA GLU A 73 10.00 6.54 -7.82
C GLU A 73 9.77 5.70 -6.55
N PHE A 74 10.66 5.81 -5.57
CA PHE A 74 10.51 5.11 -4.29
C PHE A 74 9.36 5.68 -3.45
N GLN A 75 9.17 7.00 -3.42
CA GLN A 75 8.04 7.64 -2.73
C GLN A 75 6.69 7.20 -3.31
N MET A 76 6.59 7.01 -4.63
CA MET A 76 5.39 6.44 -5.24
C MET A 76 5.11 5.02 -4.74
N ILE A 77 6.14 4.18 -4.62
CA ILE A 77 5.98 2.81 -4.08
C ILE A 77 5.51 2.86 -2.62
N LEU A 78 6.09 3.75 -1.80
CA LEU A 78 5.65 3.93 -0.41
C LEU A 78 4.21 4.43 -0.30
N HIS A 79 3.80 5.32 -1.20
CA HIS A 79 2.42 5.79 -1.30
C HIS A 79 1.46 4.64 -1.66
N ASP A 80 1.82 3.80 -2.62
CA ASP A 80 1.02 2.62 -3.00
C ASP A 80 0.90 1.62 -1.82
N LEU A 81 1.98 1.39 -1.08
CA LEU A 81 1.96 0.58 0.15
C LEU A 81 1.00 1.18 1.20
N HIS A 82 1.06 2.50 1.40
CA HIS A 82 0.18 3.20 2.33
C HIS A 82 -1.29 3.11 1.93
N ALA A 83 -1.61 3.31 0.65
CA ALA A 83 -2.96 3.20 0.10
C ALA A 83 -3.56 1.78 0.26
N LYS A 84 -2.70 0.78 0.43
CA LYS A 84 -3.06 -0.63 0.70
C LYS A 84 -3.01 -1.01 2.18
N GLU A 85 -2.97 -0.01 3.07
CA GLU A 85 -2.89 -0.19 4.52
C GLU A 85 -1.61 -0.92 4.99
N MET A 86 -0.57 -0.96 4.14
CA MET A 86 0.75 -1.56 4.45
C MET A 86 1.78 -0.47 4.80
N LYS A 87 1.36 0.51 5.61
CA LYS A 87 2.23 1.62 6.00
C LYS A 87 3.47 1.13 6.76
N LEU A 88 4.64 1.47 6.26
CA LEU A 88 5.92 1.20 6.92
C LEU A 88 6.26 2.33 7.89
N ARG A 89 6.94 2.00 8.99
CA ARG A 89 7.51 3.01 9.91
C ARG A 89 8.55 3.85 9.17
N GLU A 90 8.60 5.14 9.47
CA GLU A 90 9.52 6.09 8.83
C GLU A 90 10.99 5.65 8.94
N SER A 91 11.42 5.16 10.10
CA SER A 91 12.76 4.61 10.28
C SER A 91 13.08 3.45 9.34
N PHE A 92 12.09 2.61 9.02
CA PHE A 92 12.25 1.52 8.05
C PHE A 92 12.29 2.06 6.61
N GLN A 93 11.51 3.08 6.28
CA GLN A 93 11.54 3.72 4.96
C GLN A 93 12.91 4.34 4.67
N VAL A 94 13.49 5.03 5.66
CA VAL A 94 14.84 5.60 5.59
C VAL A 94 15.90 4.51 5.41
N ALA A 95 15.84 3.47 6.26
CA ALA A 95 16.76 2.34 6.15
C ALA A 95 16.70 1.68 4.77
N ALA A 96 15.48 1.46 4.27
CA ALA A 96 15.26 0.88 2.96
C ALA A 96 15.86 1.79 1.87
N MET A 97 15.60 3.09 1.88
CA MET A 97 16.18 4.04 0.91
C MET A 97 17.71 3.98 0.89
N ILE A 98 18.35 3.98 2.06
CA ILE A 98 19.82 3.84 2.20
C ILE A 98 20.29 2.51 1.61
N GLU A 99 19.53 1.43 1.82
CA GLU A 99 19.84 0.13 1.21
C GLU A 99 19.75 0.15 -0.32
N LYS A 100 18.87 0.96 -0.89
CA LYS A 100 18.67 1.05 -2.35
C LYS A 100 19.70 1.93 -3.06
N LEU A 101 20.55 2.66 -2.34
CA LEU A 101 21.58 3.52 -2.93
C LEU A 101 22.46 2.79 -3.96
N PRO A 102 22.91 3.48 -5.02
CA PRO A 102 23.72 2.85 -6.06
C PRO A 102 25.07 2.34 -5.53
N PRO A 103 25.72 1.39 -6.21
CA PRO A 103 27.04 0.88 -5.82
C PRO A 103 28.11 1.99 -5.68
N GLN A 104 28.01 3.06 -6.48
CA GLN A 104 28.93 4.21 -6.41
C GLN A 104 28.85 4.95 -5.06
N TRP A 105 27.76 4.78 -4.31
CA TRP A 105 27.52 5.40 -3.01
C TRP A 105 27.84 4.47 -1.84
N LYS A 106 28.57 3.37 -2.07
CA LYS A 106 28.89 2.35 -1.06
C LYS A 106 29.54 2.93 0.20
N ASP A 107 30.51 3.82 0.06
CA ASP A 107 31.21 4.39 1.22
C ASP A 107 30.31 5.35 2.01
N PHE A 108 29.48 6.14 1.33
CA PHE A 108 28.46 6.97 1.95
C PHE A 108 27.38 6.13 2.67
N LYS A 109 26.94 5.05 2.04
CA LYS A 109 26.02 4.07 2.63
C LYS A 109 26.61 3.44 3.90
N ASN A 110 27.89 3.07 3.89
CA ASN A 110 28.58 2.55 5.07
C ASN A 110 28.65 3.61 6.17
N TYR A 111 29.01 4.85 5.83
CA TYR A 111 29.01 5.98 6.76
C TYR A 111 27.64 6.16 7.43
N LEU A 112 26.55 6.16 6.67
CA LEU A 112 25.19 6.30 7.21
C LEU A 112 24.82 5.13 8.14
N LYS A 113 25.17 3.89 7.80
CA LYS A 113 24.94 2.72 8.66
C LYS A 113 25.65 2.84 10.00
N HIS A 114 26.88 3.36 10.00
CA HIS A 114 27.67 3.54 11.21
C HIS A 114 27.17 4.72 12.06
N LYS A 115 26.68 5.79 11.44
CA LYS A 115 26.12 6.97 12.12
C LYS A 115 24.68 6.81 12.61
N TRP A 116 24.00 5.71 12.30
CA TRP A 116 22.57 5.50 12.56
C TRP A 116 22.17 5.37 14.05
N LYS A 117 23.12 5.48 14.99
CA LYS A 117 22.81 5.70 16.41
C LYS A 117 22.46 7.16 16.75
N GLU A 118 22.66 8.12 15.84
CA GLU A 118 22.65 9.56 16.20
C GLU A 118 21.85 10.51 15.27
N MET A 119 21.30 10.11 14.11
CA MET A 119 20.66 11.06 13.16
C MET A 119 19.22 10.72 12.73
N GLY A 120 18.41 11.77 12.52
CA GLY A 120 17.00 11.72 12.08
C GLY A 120 16.81 12.04 10.60
N LEU A 121 15.56 11.95 10.08
CA LEU A 121 15.25 12.21 8.66
C LEU A 121 15.58 13.65 8.23
N GLU A 122 15.51 14.58 9.17
CA GLU A 122 15.76 16.02 8.96
C GLU A 122 17.22 16.29 8.54
N ASP A 123 18.16 15.49 9.04
CA ASP A 123 19.60 15.61 8.73
C ASP A 123 19.95 15.12 7.31
N LEU A 124 19.06 14.37 6.67
CA LEU A 124 19.25 13.85 5.31
C LEU A 124 18.89 14.87 4.22
N ILE A 125 18.14 15.92 4.55
CA ILE A 125 17.57 16.87 3.58
C ILE A 125 18.49 18.10 3.37
N VAL A 126 19.43 18.35 4.28
CA VAL A 126 20.22 19.61 4.34
C VAL A 126 21.54 19.53 3.53
N ARG A 127 21.59 18.93 2.34
CA ARG A 127 22.79 19.05 1.50
C ARG A 127 22.57 19.11 0.01
#